data_AF-U1PL07-F1
#
_entry.id   AF-U1PL07-F1
#
_cell.length_a   1.000
_cell.length_b   1.000
_cell.length_c   1.000
_cell.angle_alpha   90.00
_cell.angle_beta   90.00
_cell.angle_gamma   90.00
#
_symmetry.space_group_name_H-M   'P 1'
#
loop_
_entity.id
_entity.type
_entity.pdbx_description
1 polymer ?
#
loop_
_entity_poly.entity_id
_entity_poly.type
_entity_poly.pdbx_seq_one_letter_code
_entity_poly.pdbx_strand_id
1 'polypeptide(L)' 'MVPRVTHVDHTEHDVDAVVTEHGVADLRGLSPTERAECLVDCAAPVFRSRLRGYLDDAREGGGHLPYDPEAALDWRR' A
#
# COMPACT_ATOMS: atom_id res chain seq x y z
N MET A 1 3.30 1.09 -7.45
CA MET A 1 2.50 1.18 -6.22
C MET A 1 2.85 2.45 -5.48
N VAL A 2 1.91 3.01 -4.73
CA VAL A 2 2.06 4.29 -4.02
C VAL A 2 1.46 4.18 -2.62
N PRO A 3 1.88 5.01 -1.66
CA PRO A 3 1.28 5.07 -0.32
C PRO A 3 -0.23 5.31 -0.31
N ARG A 4 -0.68 6.22 -1.18
CA ARG A 4 -2.10 6.54 -1.36
C ARG A 4 -2.34 6.99 -2.79
N VAL A 5 -3.40 6.49 -3.41
CA VAL A 5 -3.84 6.94 -4.73
C VAL A 5 -4.38 8.37 -4.66
N THR A 6 -4.17 9.17 -5.70
CA THR A 6 -4.65 10.56 -5.77
C THR A 6 -6.15 10.65 -6.03
N HIS A 7 -6.73 9.59 -6.57
CA HIS A 7 -8.14 9.41 -6.85
C HIS A 7 -8.49 7.94 -6.60
N VAL A 8 -9.68 7.68 -6.05
CA VAL A 8 -10.17 6.33 -5.74
C VAL A 8 -11.41 6.08 -6.60
N ASP A 9 -11.28 5.21 -7.60
CA ASP A 9 -12.42 4.70 -8.39
C ASP A 9 -13.02 3.44 -7.76
N HIS A 10 -12.16 2.59 -7.20
CA HIS A 10 -12.50 1.32 -6.56
C HIS A 10 -11.93 1.29 -5.16
N THR A 11 -12.78 1.03 -4.18
CA THR A 11 -12.34 0.91 -2.79
C THR A 11 -11.61 -0.42 -2.58
N GLU A 12 -10.92 -0.57 -1.45
CA GLU A 12 -10.28 -1.83 -1.09
C GLU A 12 -11.27 -3.00 -0.97
N HIS A 13 -12.54 -2.70 -0.69
CA HIS A 13 -13.61 -3.71 -0.62
C HIS A 13 -13.97 -4.30 -1.98
N ASP A 14 -13.63 -3.62 -3.08
CA ASP A 14 -13.96 -4.03 -4.45
C ASP A 14 -12.79 -4.75 -5.15
N VAL A 15 -11.65 -4.90 -4.45
CA VAL A 15 -10.41 -5.44 -5.03
C VAL A 15 -9.93 -6.66 -4.25
N ASP A 16 -10.02 -7.82 -4.91
CA ASP A 16 -9.59 -9.12 -4.37
C ASP A 16 -8.12 -9.44 -4.64
N ALA A 17 -7.55 -8.98 -5.76
CA ALA A 17 -6.17 -9.29 -6.11
C ALA A 17 -5.53 -8.20 -7.00
N VAL A 18 -4.21 -8.06 -6.91
CA VAL A 18 -3.40 -7.17 -7.75
C VAL A 18 -2.24 -7.95 -8.36
N VAL A 19 -2.01 -7.78 -9.66
CA VAL A 19 -0.96 -8.49 -10.41
C VAL A 19 0.01 -7.48 -11.04
N THR A 20 1.30 -7.74 -10.92
CA THR A 20 2.39 -7.01 -11.58
C THR A 20 3.37 -8.00 -12.21
N GLU A 21 4.36 -7.51 -12.96
CA GLU A 21 5.49 -8.34 -13.41
C GLU A 21 6.37 -8.87 -12.26
N HIS A 22 6.16 -8.36 -11.04
CA HIS A 22 6.93 -8.70 -9.85
C HIS A 22 6.20 -9.64 -8.90
N GLY A 23 4.94 -10.01 -9.18
CA GLY A 23 4.20 -10.98 -8.37
C GLY A 23 2.69 -10.81 -8.42
N VAL A 24 2.02 -11.57 -7.54
CA VAL A 24 0.57 -11.54 -7.33
C VAL A 24 0.29 -11.29 -5.86
N ALA A 25 -0.47 -10.24 -5.56
CA ALA A 25 -0.99 -9.96 -4.23
C ALA A 25 -2.44 -10.45 -4.15
N ASP A 26 -2.68 -11.54 -3.43
CA ASP A 26 -4.02 -12.01 -3.07
C ASP A 26 -4.45 -11.29 -1.79
N LEU A 27 -5.55 -10.54 -1.86
CA LEU A 27 -5.97 -9.62 -0.81
C LEU A 27 -7.23 -10.10 -0.06
N ARG A 28 -7.73 -11.28 -0.40
CA ARG A 28 -8.96 -11.83 0.17
C ARG A 28 -8.76 -12.17 1.65
N GLY A 29 -9.67 -11.67 2.49
CA GLY A 29 -9.66 -11.94 3.94
C GLY A 29 -8.55 -11.23 4.72
N LEU A 30 -7.78 -10.36 4.08
CA LEU A 30 -6.69 -9.62 4.73
C LEU A 30 -7.16 -8.28 5.30
N SER A 31 -6.64 -7.91 6.47
CA SER A 31 -6.78 -6.57 7.05
C SER A 31 -6.04 -5.50 6.21
N PRO A 32 -6.33 -4.20 6.36
CA PRO A 32 -5.65 -3.16 5.58
C PRO A 32 -4.12 -3.22 5.67
N THR A 33 -3.58 -3.52 6.85
CA THR A 33 -2.13 -3.64 7.08
C THR A 33 -1.55 -4.87 6.39
N GLU A 34 -2.22 -6.02 6.44
CA GLU A 34 -1.80 -7.24 5.74
C GLU A 34 -1.86 -7.04 4.22
N ARG A 35 -2.91 -6.37 3.72
CA ARG A 35 -3.03 -5.99 2.30
C ARG A 35 -1.86 -5.10 1.88
N ALA A 36 -1.49 -4.12 2.69
CA ALA A 36 -0.37 -3.22 2.41
C ALA A 36 0.95 -4.01 2.27
N GLU A 37 1.24 -4.94 3.18
CA GLU A 37 2.44 -5.79 3.09
C GLU A 37 2.48 -6.63 1.81
N CYS A 38 1.37 -7.32 1.48
CA CYS A 38 1.27 -8.11 0.25
C CYS A 38 1.46 -7.25 -1.01
N LEU A 39 0.90 -6.04 -1.01
CA LEU A 39 1.09 -5.10 -2.10
C LEU A 39 2.55 -4.69 -2.21
N VAL A 40 3.19 -4.27 -1.10
CA VAL A 40 4.61 -3.86 -1.10
C VAL A 40 5.53 -4.93 -1.69
N ASP A 41 5.28 -6.21 -1.43
CA ASP A 41 6.06 -7.30 -2.03
C ASP A 41 5.87 -7.43 -3.55
N CYS A 42 4.72 -7.02 -4.09
CA CYS A 42 4.45 -6.97 -5.53
C CYS A 42 4.86 -5.64 -6.19
N ALA A 43 5.36 -4.67 -5.43
CA ALA A 43 5.87 -3.42 -5.99
C ALA A 43 7.22 -3.62 -6.72
N ALA A 44 7.55 -2.70 -7.63
CA ALA A 44 8.85 -2.70 -8.30
C ALA A 44 10.01 -2.63 -7.28
N PRO A 45 11.08 -3.45 -7.42
CA PRO A 45 12.12 -3.61 -6.41
C PRO A 45 12.73 -2.30 -5.90
N VAL A 46 12.93 -1.33 -6.80
CA VAL A 46 13.48 0.00 -6.48
C VAL A 46 12.62 0.80 -5.49
N PHE A 47 11.31 0.55 -5.44
CA PHE A 47 10.37 1.26 -4.56
C PHE A 47 10.06 0.50 -3.26
N ARG A 48 10.35 -0.80 -3.16
CA ARG A 48 9.95 -1.63 -1.99
C ARG A 48 10.49 -1.08 -0.67
N SER A 49 11.78 -0.72 -0.63
CA SER A 49 12.38 -0.18 0.60
C SER A 49 11.74 1.13 1.04
N ARG A 50 11.45 2.04 0.10
CA ARG A 50 10.75 3.29 0.40
C ARG A 50 9.33 3.04 0.90
N LEU A 51 8.61 2.07 0.30
CA LEU A 51 7.24 1.74 0.66
C LEU A 51 7.14 1.10 2.06
N ARG A 52 8.10 0.22 2.41
CA ARG A 52 8.19 -0.33 3.76
C ARG A 52 8.47 0.74 4.79
N GLY A 53 9.43 1.63 4.53
CA GLY A 53 9.70 2.77 5.43
C GLY A 53 8.45 3.60 5.70
N TYR A 54 7.72 3.99 4.64
CA TYR A 54 6.45 4.70 4.82
C TYR A 54 5.41 3.90 5.63
N LEU A 55 5.27 2.59 5.38
CA LEU A 55 4.31 1.76 6.10
C LEU A 55 4.68 1.62 7.57
N ASP A 56 5.97 1.49 7.88
CA ASP A 56 6.49 1.42 9.24
C ASP A 56 6.26 2.74 9.99
N ASP A 57 6.58 3.88 9.38
CA ASP A 57 6.30 5.21 9.94
C ASP A 57 4.80 5.41 10.17
N ALA A 58 3.96 5.03 9.20
CA ALA A 58 2.51 5.15 9.29
C ALA A 58 1.91 4.31 10.44
N ARG A 59 2.49 3.13 10.73
CA ARG A 59 2.04 2.25 11.82
C ARG A 59 2.22 2.87 13.19
N GLU A 60 3.20 3.75 13.38
CA GLU A 60 3.38 4.47 14.64
C GLU A 60 2.20 5.39 14.96
N GLY A 61 1.50 5.89 13.93
CA GLY A 61 0.27 6.67 14.07
C GLY A 61 -0.96 5.86 14.54
N GLY A 62 -0.88 4.52 14.51
CA GLY A 62 -1.96 3.63 14.89
C GLY A 62 -3.19 3.65 13.96
N GLY A 63 -4.31 3.13 14.46
CA GLY A 63 -5.58 3.07 13.71
C GLY A 63 -5.74 1.84 12.84
N HIS A 64 -6.94 1.67 12.27
CA HIS A 64 -7.28 0.52 11.42
C HIS A 64 -6.61 0.60 10.03
N LEU A 65 -6.46 1.81 9.50
CA LEU A 65 -5.86 2.08 8.19
C LEU A 65 -4.75 3.13 8.39
N PRO A 66 -3.55 2.71 8.81
CA PRO A 66 -2.46 3.62 9.12
C PRO A 66 -1.94 4.30 7.85
N TYR A 67 -1.87 5.63 7.86
CA TYR A 67 -1.24 6.42 6.80
C TYR A 67 -0.86 7.82 7.31
N ASP A 68 0.16 8.44 6.72
CA ASP A 68 0.54 9.84 6.98
C ASP A 68 -0.05 10.75 5.87
N PRO A 69 -1.00 11.65 6.19
CA PRO A 69 -1.60 12.55 5.20
C PRO A 69 -0.61 13.50 4.51
N GLU A 70 0.44 13.93 5.20
CA GLU A 70 1.43 14.87 4.66
C GLU A 70 2.38 14.15 3.70
N ALA A 71 2.90 12.98 4.10
CA ALA A 71 3.84 12.22 3.29
C ALA A 71 3.18 11.40 2.16
N ALA A 72 1.91 10.99 2.31
CA ALA A 72 1.23 10.07 1.39
C ALA A 72 1.22 10.53 -0.07
N LEU A 73 1.27 11.84 -0.29
CA LEU A 73 1.08 12.48 -1.59
C LEU A 73 2.36 13.09 -2.17
N ASP A 74 3.48 13.04 -1.43
CA ASP A 74 4.79 13.58 -1.85
C ASP A 74 5.55 12.65 -2.81
N TRP A 75 4.91 11.54 -3.21
CA TRP A 75 5.49 10.51 -4.07
C TRP A 75 5.24 10.74 -5.56
N ARG A 76 4.76 11.92 -5.92
CA ARG A 76 4.34 12.28 -7.29
C ARG A 76 5.44 12.96 -8.12
N ARG A 77 6.66 13.07 -7.59
CA ARG A 77 7.79 13.73 -8.25
C ARG A 77 8.98 12.80 -8.38
#